data_AF-A0A933HE19-F1
#
_entry.id   AF-A0A933HE19-F1
#
_cell.length_a   1.000
_cell.length_b   1.000
_cell.length_c   1.000
_cell.angle_alpha   90.00
_cell.angle_beta   90.00
_cell.angle_gamma   90.00
#
_symmetry.space_group_name_H-M   'P 1'
#
loop_
_entity.id
_entity.type
_entity.pdbx_description
1 polymer ?
#
loop_
_entity_poly.entity_id
_entity_poly.type
_entity_poly.pdbx_seq_one_letter_code
_entity_poly.pdbx_strand_id
1 'polypeptide(L)'
;MPTENNEDIDSAPLKPLLHNGLDLTDVTSLPCFTGDGREGTHGNGTKSGKLDYILMSPELAALAKSAGVERRGVWGGKNGTLFEHFPEIKTEKDAASDHAALWVELNI
;
A
#
# COMPACT_ATOMS: atom_id res chain seq x y z
N MET A 1 -1.22 26.67 7.91
CA MET A 1 -0.46 25.40 7.86
C MET A 1 -1.25 24.46 6.97
N PRO A 2 -0.65 23.80 5.97
CA PRO A 2 -1.44 23.04 5.01
C PRO A 2 -1.98 21.80 5.70
N THR A 3 -3.30 21.65 5.66
CA THR A 3 -4.02 20.43 6.00
C THR A 3 -3.84 19.46 4.83
N GLU A 4 -3.01 18.42 5.01
CA GLU A 4 -3.00 17.32 4.04
C GLU A 4 -4.31 16.55 4.15
N ASN A 5 -5.13 16.71 3.11
CA ASN A 5 -6.41 16.03 2.96
C ASN A 5 -6.13 14.58 2.52
N ASN A 6 -6.10 13.65 3.48
CA ASN A 6 -5.92 12.22 3.22
C ASN A 6 -7.26 11.58 2.77
N GLU A 7 -7.73 11.89 1.56
CA GLU A 7 -9.01 11.39 1.05
C GLU A 7 -9.07 9.87 0.75
N ASP A 8 -8.07 9.05 1.11
CA ASP A 8 -8.12 7.59 0.90
C ASP A 8 -8.36 6.74 2.15
N ILE A 9 -8.36 7.32 3.36
CA ILE A 9 -8.70 6.57 4.59
C ILE A 9 -10.11 6.89 5.10
N ASP A 10 -10.68 8.05 4.77
CA ASP A 10 -12.03 8.45 5.18
C ASP A 10 -13.12 8.03 4.17
N SER A 11 -12.81 7.08 3.29
CA SER A 11 -13.78 6.59 2.31
C SER A 11 -14.97 5.94 3.02
N ALA A 12 -16.18 6.20 2.52
CA ALA A 12 -17.43 5.69 3.09
C ALA A 12 -17.43 4.19 3.48
N PRO A 13 -16.81 3.27 2.70
CA PRO A 13 -16.76 1.86 3.08
C PRO A 13 -15.75 1.53 4.20
N LEU A 14 -14.67 2.32 4.37
CA LEU A 14 -13.67 2.10 5.42
C LEU A 14 -14.07 2.73 6.76
N LYS A 15 -15.01 3.68 6.75
CA LYS A 15 -15.48 4.38 7.95
C LYS A 15 -15.84 3.47 9.12
N PRO A 16 -16.59 2.36 8.95
CA PRO A 16 -16.90 1.47 10.06
C PRO A 16 -15.68 0.75 10.66
N LEU A 17 -14.62 0.52 9.87
CA LEU A 17 -13.41 -0.15 10.36
C LEU A 17 -12.50 0.83 11.13
N LEU A 18 -12.56 2.11 10.79
CA LEU A 18 -11.64 3.13 11.30
C LEU A 18 -12.25 4.02 12.40
N HIS A 19 -13.58 4.15 12.44
CA HIS A 19 -14.26 5.10 13.35
C HIS A 19 -15.08 4.43 14.47
N ASN A 20 -15.11 3.10 14.54
CA ASN A 20 -15.80 2.36 15.62
C ASN A 20 -14.99 2.28 16.93
N GLY A 21 -14.16 3.28 17.22
CA GLY A 21 -13.30 3.34 18.42
C GLY A 21 -12.07 2.44 18.37
N LEU A 22 -11.73 1.90 17.20
CA LEU A 22 -10.49 1.16 16.97
C LEU A 22 -9.43 2.14 16.45
N ASP A 23 -8.39 2.40 17.25
CA ASP A 23 -7.25 3.25 16.88
C ASP A 23 -6.30 2.48 15.95
N LEU A 24 -6.78 2.11 14.76
CA LEU A 24 -5.99 1.31 13.82
C LEU A 24 -5.00 2.19 13.07
N THR A 25 -3.75 1.73 13.01
CA THR A 25 -2.67 2.33 12.24
C THR A 25 -2.54 1.61 10.89
N ASP A 26 -2.58 2.38 9.80
CA ASP A 26 -2.28 1.87 8.45
C ASP A 26 -0.76 1.70 8.28
N VAL A 27 -0.33 0.56 7.75
CA VAL A 27 1.08 0.27 7.45
C VAL A 27 1.76 1.37 6.63
N THR A 28 1.06 2.03 5.71
CA THR A 28 1.68 3.07 4.87
C THR A 28 1.96 4.37 5.63
N SER A 29 1.45 4.51 6.85
CA SER A 29 1.68 5.67 7.73
C SER A 29 2.85 5.45 8.70
N LEU A 30 3.41 4.24 8.74
CA LEU A 30 4.51 3.93 9.64
C LEU A 30 5.80 4.68 9.24
N PRO A 31 6.60 5.17 10.21
CA PRO A 31 7.88 5.81 9.90
C PRO A 31 8.89 4.90 9.19
N CYS A 32 8.75 3.58 9.35
CA CYS A 32 9.61 2.57 8.71
C CYS A 32 9.12 2.12 7.32
N PHE A 33 8.01 2.69 6.83
CA PHE A 33 7.45 2.35 5.53
C PHE A 33 8.32 2.91 4.40
N THR A 34 8.72 2.04 3.47
CA THR A 34 9.43 2.41 2.25
C THR A 34 8.47 2.36 1.06
N GLY A 35 8.07 3.54 0.59
CA GLY A 35 7.28 3.70 -0.63
C GLY A 35 8.12 4.16 -1.84
N ASP A 36 7.49 4.19 -3.01
CA ASP A 36 8.08 4.59 -4.29
C ASP A 36 7.51 5.92 -4.82
N GLY A 37 6.89 6.72 -3.94
CA GLY A 37 6.20 7.97 -4.30
C GLY A 37 4.81 7.77 -4.93
N ARG A 38 4.34 6.52 -4.99
CA ARG A 38 2.99 6.15 -5.46
C ARG A 38 2.18 5.60 -4.30
N GLU A 39 1.10 6.30 -3.96
CA GLU A 39 0.26 5.96 -2.80
C GLU A 39 -0.67 4.77 -3.04
N GLY A 40 -1.02 4.48 -4.29
CA GLY A 40 -1.96 3.41 -4.63
C GLY A 40 -1.31 2.05 -4.77
N THR A 41 -2.10 1.00 -4.58
CA THR A 41 -1.66 -0.39 -4.74
C THR A 41 -2.11 -0.97 -6.09
N HIS A 42 -3.23 -0.48 -6.65
CA HIS A 42 -3.79 -0.97 -7.90
C HIS A 42 -3.18 -0.29 -9.15
N GLY A 43 -2.96 -1.09 -10.19
CA GLY A 43 -2.60 -0.65 -11.54
C GLY A 43 -1.35 0.22 -11.58
N ASN A 44 -1.52 1.52 -11.80
CA ASN A 44 -0.41 2.49 -11.92
C ASN A 44 0.08 3.03 -10.58
N GLY A 45 -0.53 2.64 -9.46
CA GLY A 45 -0.21 3.12 -8.12
C GLY A 45 -0.61 4.58 -7.87
N THR A 46 -1.56 5.12 -8.64
CA THR A 46 -2.12 6.44 -8.38
C THR A 46 -2.86 6.45 -7.06
N LYS A 47 -2.92 7.59 -6.37
CA LYS A 47 -3.61 7.77 -5.09
C LYS A 47 -5.00 7.10 -5.04
N SER A 48 -5.88 7.44 -5.99
CA SER A 48 -7.23 6.84 -6.13
C SER A 48 -7.27 5.32 -6.33
N GLY A 49 -6.12 4.67 -6.53
CA GLY A 49 -5.93 3.23 -6.60
C GLY A 49 -5.39 2.64 -5.29
N LYS A 50 -5.45 3.36 -4.17
CA LYS A 50 -5.16 2.81 -2.84
C LYS A 50 -6.37 2.00 -2.40
N LEU A 51 -6.28 0.68 -2.62
CA LEU A 51 -7.39 -0.24 -2.37
C LEU A 51 -7.04 -1.32 -1.34
N ASP A 52 -5.75 -1.57 -1.12
CA ASP A 52 -5.26 -2.56 -0.18
C ASP A 52 -4.69 -1.87 1.06
N TYR A 53 -4.95 -2.46 2.23
CA TYR A 53 -4.55 -1.91 3.52
C TYR A 53 -4.08 -3.04 4.43
N ILE A 54 -3.06 -2.78 5.24
CA ILE A 54 -2.75 -3.57 6.43
C ILE A 54 -3.01 -2.65 7.62
N LEU A 55 -4.11 -2.91 8.32
CA LEU A 55 -4.52 -2.15 9.51
C LEU A 55 -4.09 -2.90 10.76
N MET A 56 -3.38 -2.22 11.66
CA MET A 56 -2.81 -2.81 12.87
C MET A 56 -3.26 -2.06 14.11
N SER A 57 -3.37 -2.73 15.25
CA SER A 57 -3.49 -2.00 16.52
C SER A 57 -2.22 -1.21 16.82
N PRO A 58 -2.27 -0.16 17.66
CA PRO A 58 -1.09 0.63 17.99
C PRO A 58 0.05 -0.21 18.60
N GLU A 59 -0.30 -1.23 19.39
CA GLU A 59 0.67 -2.13 20.02
C GLU A 59 1.39 -2.99 18.98
N LEU A 60 0.67 -3.47 17.95
CA LEU A 60 1.28 -4.25 16.87
C LEU A 60 2.11 -3.36 15.95
N ALA A 61 1.63 -2.16 15.65
CA ALA A 61 2.37 -1.16 14.86
C ALA A 61 3.70 -0.79 15.52
N ALA A 62 3.75 -0.73 16.85
CA ALA A 62 4.98 -0.48 17.62
C ALA A 62 6.03 -1.60 17.48
N LEU A 63 5.64 -2.80 17.01
CA LEU A 63 6.55 -3.92 16.75
C LEU A 63 7.09 -3.95 15.31
N ALA A 64 6.66 -3.03 14.43
CA ALA A 64 7.08 -3.00 13.03
C ALA A 64 8.57 -2.60 12.90
N LYS A 65 9.37 -3.47 12.27
CA LYS A 65 10.79 -3.20 11.96
C LYS A 65 10.97 -2.52 10.62
N SER A 66 10.26 -3.03 9.61
CA SER A 66 10.33 -2.57 8.23
C SER A 66 8.98 -2.80 7.56
N ALA A 67 8.64 -1.95 6.59
CA ALA A 67 7.41 -2.09 5.83
C ALA A 67 7.58 -1.50 4.44
N GLY A 68 6.71 -1.86 3.51
CA GLY A 68 6.77 -1.29 2.17
C GLY A 68 5.72 -1.83 1.22
N VAL A 69 5.92 -1.47 -0.04
CA VAL A 69 5.14 -1.94 -1.19
C VAL A 69 6.05 -2.68 -2.17
N GLU A 70 5.66 -3.87 -2.58
CA GLU A 70 6.35 -4.67 -3.60
C GLU A 70 5.57 -4.58 -4.91
N ARG A 71 6.20 -3.95 -5.90
CA ARG A 71 5.59 -3.68 -7.21
C ARG A 71 6.19 -4.49 -8.35
N ARG A 72 7.28 -5.22 -8.11
CA ARG A 72 7.97 -5.97 -9.16
C ARG A 72 7.13 -7.10 -9.75
N GLY A 73 6.05 -7.46 -9.07
CA GLY A 73 5.02 -8.40 -9.55
C GLY A 73 3.95 -7.77 -10.46
N VAL A 74 3.85 -6.45 -10.54
CA VAL A 74 2.79 -5.72 -11.22
C VAL A 74 3.29 -5.21 -12.56
N TRP A 75 2.46 -5.28 -13.61
CA TRP A 75 2.84 -4.79 -14.94
C TRP A 75 3.20 -3.30 -14.91
N GLY A 76 2.34 -2.43 -14.38
CA GLY A 76 2.66 -1.02 -14.16
C GLY A 76 2.57 -0.15 -15.42
N GLY A 77 1.41 0.44 -15.66
CA GLY A 77 1.14 1.26 -16.84
C GLY A 77 0.79 0.41 -18.06
N LYS A 78 0.34 1.09 -19.12
CA LYS A 78 0.01 0.44 -20.40
C LYS A 78 1.20 -0.34 -20.99
N ASN A 79 2.42 0.15 -20.78
CA ASN A 79 3.64 -0.38 -21.40
C ASN A 79 4.50 -1.22 -20.44
N GLY A 80 4.10 -1.37 -19.18
CA GLY A 80 4.85 -2.13 -18.20
C GLY A 80 6.13 -1.45 -17.68
N THR A 81 6.27 -0.13 -17.84
CA THR A 81 7.55 0.56 -17.58
C THR A 81 7.52 1.41 -16.31
N LEU A 82 6.43 1.37 -15.53
CA LEU A 82 6.32 2.19 -14.32
C LEU A 82 7.11 1.62 -13.14
N PHE A 83 7.32 0.31 -13.12
CA PHE A 83 7.99 -0.42 -12.04
C PHE A 83 9.12 -1.27 -12.63
N GLU A 84 10.16 -1.50 -11.84
CA GLU A 84 11.08 -2.60 -12.12
C GLU A 84 10.30 -3.93 -12.04
N HIS A 85 10.65 -4.92 -12.86
CA HIS A 85 9.97 -6.22 -12.87
C HIS A 85 10.87 -7.33 -12.36
N PHE A 86 10.24 -8.39 -11.84
CA PHE A 86 10.94 -9.67 -11.74
C PHE A 86 11.31 -10.18 -13.15
N PRO A 87 12.47 -10.85 -13.32
CA PRO A 87 12.93 -11.34 -14.62
C PRO A 87 11.93 -12.23 -15.38
N GLU A 88 11.01 -12.86 -14.65
CA GLU A 88 9.96 -13.74 -15.16
C GLU A 88 8.81 -12.98 -15.83
N ILE A 89 8.61 -11.70 -15.50
CA ILE A 89 7.52 -10.89 -16.06
C ILE A 89 7.99 -10.27 -17.37
N LYS A 90 7.50 -10.81 -18.49
CA LYS A 90 7.87 -10.38 -19.85
C LYS A 90 6.73 -9.68 -20.57
N THR A 91 5.50 -9.98 -20.17
CA THR A 91 4.27 -9.44 -20.72
C THR A 91 3.29 -9.13 -19.59
N GLU A 92 2.26 -8.33 -19.88
CA GLU A 92 1.18 -8.02 -18.94
C GLU A 92 0.51 -9.28 -18.34
N LYS A 93 0.44 -10.38 -19.12
CA LYS A 93 -0.16 -11.64 -18.67
C LYS A 93 0.69 -12.40 -17.67
N ASP A 94 1.98 -12.07 -17.59
CA ASP A 94 2.90 -12.67 -16.63
C ASP A 94 2.86 -11.94 -15.28
N ALA A 95 2.12 -10.83 -15.18
CA ALA A 95 1.93 -10.11 -13.93
C ALA A 95 1.36 -11.05 -12.86
N ALA A 96 1.98 -11.04 -11.68
CA ALA A 96 1.52 -11.83 -10.55
C ALA A 96 0.15 -11.34 -10.04
N SER A 97 -0.10 -10.05 -10.18
CA SER A 97 -1.37 -9.39 -9.88
C SER A 97 -1.41 -7.99 -10.53
N ASP A 98 -2.60 -7.43 -10.68
CA ASP A 98 -2.85 -6.02 -10.97
C ASP A 98 -2.80 -5.14 -9.69
N HIS A 99 -2.60 -5.74 -8.52
CA HIS A 99 -2.37 -5.09 -7.23
C HIS A 99 -0.93 -5.34 -6.74
N ALA A 100 -0.28 -4.28 -6.26
CA ALA A 100 0.99 -4.35 -5.57
C ALA A 100 0.80 -4.91 -4.15
N ALA A 101 1.77 -5.68 -3.68
CA ALA A 101 1.69 -6.26 -2.35
C ALA A 101 2.17 -5.26 -1.30
N LEU A 102 1.34 -5.00 -0.29
CA LEU A 102 1.79 -4.37 0.94
C LEU A 102 2.40 -5.43 1.87
N TRP A 103 3.45 -5.06 2.58
CA TRP A 103 4.10 -5.95 3.53
C TRP A 103 4.60 -5.19 4.75
N VAL A 104 4.70 -5.90 5.87
CA VAL A 104 5.28 -5.43 7.12
C VAL A 104 6.03 -6.58 7.79
N GLU A 105 7.21 -6.28 8.30
CA GLU A 105 8.00 -7.17 9.14
C GLU A 105 7.78 -6.81 10.61
N LEU A 106 7.38 -7.78 11.43
CA LEU A 106 7.04 -7.59 12.83
C LEU A 106 8.07 -8.27 13.75
N ASN A 107 8.37 -7.64 14.88
CA ASN A 107 9.19 -8.21 15.95
C ASN A 107 8.32 -8.91 17.00
N ILE A 108 7.98 -10.18 16.79
CA ILE A 108 7.14 -10.98 17.69
C ILE A 108 7.89 -12.12 18.36
#